data_AF-A0A3D5MRH3-F1
#
_entry.id   AF-A0A3D5MRH3-F1
#
_cell.length_a   1.000
_cell.length_b   1.000
_cell.length_c   1.000
_cell.angle_alpha   90.00
_cell.angle_beta   90.00
_cell.angle_gamma   90.00
#
_symmetry.space_group_name_H-M   'P 1'
#
loop_
_entity.id
_entity.type
_entity.pdbx_description
1 polymer ?
#
loop_
_entity_poly.entity_id
_entity_poly.type
_entity_poly.pdbx_seq_one_letter_code
_entity_poly.pdbx_strand_id
1 'polypeptide(L)'
;MKMKYHAIFTDDIGCDKASAYCYDNKFVLEVRGCTFYCEGADFDFYTDKQDQAIHKFYLKGNELIGYVLDIRIPLELKNDKCDKVETFILRIERQKNYYKNSLLYEKKETVHEVKGYNFKQLITKMKKELLREYNLNLNMPLLLGI
;
A
#
# COMPACT_ATOMS: atom_id res chain seq x y z
N MET A 1 -4.53 17.80 -5.85
CA MET A 1 -3.26 17.64 -5.08
C MET A 1 -3.00 16.15 -4.96
N LYS A 2 -1.86 15.64 -5.44
CA LYS A 2 -1.52 14.21 -5.28
C LYS A 2 -1.02 14.00 -3.85
N MET A 3 -1.73 13.26 -3.01
CA MET A 3 -1.20 12.87 -1.70
C MET A 3 -0.13 11.80 -1.90
N LYS A 4 1.12 12.13 -1.54
CA LYS A 4 2.22 11.17 -1.49
C LYS A 4 2.31 10.56 -0.10
N TYR A 5 2.23 9.24 -0.04
CA TYR A 5 2.41 8.43 1.15
C TYR A 5 3.87 7.99 1.27
N HIS A 6 4.40 8.09 2.50
CA HIS A 6 5.71 7.55 2.80
C HIS A 6 5.67 6.03 2.77
N ALA A 7 6.66 5.43 2.12
CA ALA A 7 6.82 4.00 2.06
C ALA A 7 8.27 3.58 2.33
N ILE A 8 8.44 2.35 2.81
CA ILE A 8 9.72 1.67 2.89
C ILE A 8 9.67 0.49 1.94
N PHE A 9 10.62 0.45 1.01
CA PHE A 9 10.78 -0.63 0.05
C PHE A 9 11.97 -1.48 0.47
N THR A 10 11.81 -2.79 0.48
CA THR A 10 12.88 -3.74 0.77
C THR A 10 12.87 -4.84 -0.28
N ASP A 11 14.02 -5.12 -0.88
CA ASP A 11 14.26 -6.26 -1.77
C ASP A 11 15.62 -6.89 -1.43
N ASP A 12 16.06 -7.87 -2.24
CA ASP A 12 17.34 -8.55 -2.03
C ASP A 12 18.57 -7.61 -2.21
N ILE A 13 18.39 -6.43 -2.80
CA ILE A 13 19.46 -5.43 -2.98
C ILE A 13 19.60 -4.57 -1.73
N GLY A 14 18.49 -4.29 -1.02
CA GLY A 14 18.52 -3.56 0.24
C GLY A 14 17.19 -2.88 0.58
N CYS A 15 17.26 -1.95 1.53
CA CYS A 15 16.13 -1.19 2.03
C CYS A 15 16.26 0.29 1.65
N ASP A 16 15.20 0.85 1.07
CA ASP A 16 15.17 2.23 0.58
C ASP A 16 13.87 2.95 0.94
N LYS A 17 13.96 4.28 1.05
CA LYS A 17 12.78 5.13 1.12
C LYS A 17 12.09 5.14 -0.24
N ALA A 18 10.78 4.99 -0.19
CA ALA A 18 9.91 5.05 -1.35
C ALA A 18 8.74 6.02 -1.11
N SER A 19 8.02 6.34 -2.17
CA SER A 19 6.78 7.11 -2.10
C SER A 19 5.72 6.41 -2.92
N ALA A 20 4.51 6.31 -2.36
CA ALA A 20 3.36 5.75 -3.04
C ALA A 20 2.25 6.80 -3.16
N TYR A 21 1.54 6.85 -4.27
CA TYR A 21 0.44 7.79 -4.46
C TYR A 21 -0.50 7.32 -5.57
N CYS A 22 -1.71 7.89 -5.62
CA CYS A 22 -2.60 7.66 -6.75
C CYS A 22 -2.51 8.78 -7.78
N TYR A 23 -2.52 8.39 -9.05
CA TYR A 23 -2.50 9.29 -10.20
C TYR A 23 -3.26 8.66 -11.37
N ASP A 24 -4.21 9.38 -11.96
CA ASP A 24 -5.05 8.91 -13.07
C ASP A 24 -5.63 7.50 -12.83
N ASN A 25 -6.19 7.26 -11.64
CA ASN A 25 -6.71 5.97 -11.17
C ASN A 25 -5.68 4.82 -11.06
N LYS A 26 -4.38 5.11 -11.21
CA LYS A 26 -3.30 4.15 -11.01
C LYS A 26 -2.64 4.35 -9.65
N PHE A 27 -2.22 3.24 -9.06
CA PHE A 27 -1.35 3.29 -7.90
C PHE A 27 0.10 3.36 -8.35
N VAL A 28 0.81 4.40 -7.94
CA VAL A 28 2.16 4.72 -8.39
C VAL A 28 3.14 4.54 -7.25
N LEU A 29 4.27 3.90 -7.53
CA LEU A 29 5.39 3.71 -6.63
C LEU A 29 6.64 4.38 -7.22
N GLU A 30 7.26 5.27 -6.45
CA GLU A 30 8.56 5.88 -6.75
C GLU A 30 9.62 5.32 -5.80
N VAL A 31 10.67 4.69 -6.34
CA VAL A 31 11.75 4.08 -5.56
C VAL A 31 13.05 4.02 -6.40
N ARG A 32 14.21 4.33 -5.80
CA ARG A 32 15.54 4.40 -6.45
C ARG A 32 15.58 5.21 -7.76
N GLY A 33 14.74 6.25 -7.86
CA GLY A 33 14.61 7.09 -9.05
C GLY A 33 13.88 6.42 -10.22
N CYS A 34 13.20 5.30 -9.98
CA CYS A 34 12.32 4.62 -10.93
C CYS A 34 10.86 4.80 -10.51
N THR A 35 9.97 4.72 -11.50
CA THR A 35 8.52 4.82 -11.31
C THR A 35 7.88 3.53 -11.78
N PHE A 36 7.02 2.98 -10.93
CA PHE A 36 6.20 1.82 -11.21
C PHE A 36 4.72 2.16 -11.05
N TYR A 37 3.88 1.46 -11.80
CA TYR A 37 2.44 1.64 -11.87
C TYR A 37 1.75 0.31 -11.54
N CYS A 38 0.59 0.39 -10.92
CA CYS A 38 -0.29 -0.74 -10.66
C CYS A 38 -1.70 -0.32 -11.09
N GLU A 39 -2.31 -1.12 -11.98
CA GLU A 39 -3.71 -0.98 -12.35
C GLU A 39 -4.60 -1.58 -11.25
N GLY A 40 -5.72 -0.95 -10.92
CA GLY A 40 -6.76 -1.63 -10.13
C GLY A 40 -6.42 -1.99 -8.67
N ALA A 41 -5.35 -1.43 -8.08
CA ALA A 41 -4.94 -1.65 -6.68
C ALA A 41 -4.78 -3.15 -6.29
N ASP A 42 -4.35 -3.96 -7.24
CA ASP A 42 -3.98 -5.38 -7.08
C ASP A 42 -2.53 -5.58 -6.63
N PHE A 43 -1.75 -4.51 -6.64
CA PHE A 43 -0.34 -4.40 -6.24
C PHE A 43 0.66 -5.11 -7.17
N ASP A 44 0.25 -5.41 -8.40
CA ASP A 44 1.17 -5.88 -9.44
C ASP A 44 1.82 -4.65 -10.11
N PHE A 45 3.00 -4.27 -9.62
CA PHE A 45 3.72 -3.07 -10.07
C PHE A 45 4.55 -3.35 -11.33
N TYR A 46 4.37 -2.56 -12.38
CA TYR A 46 5.11 -2.62 -13.63
C TYR A 46 5.71 -1.26 -14.01
N THR A 47 6.70 -1.24 -14.91
CA THR A 47 7.31 0.01 -15.41
C THR A 47 7.38 0.05 -16.92
N ASP A 48 7.19 1.24 -17.51
CA ASP A 48 7.37 1.45 -18.95
C ASP A 48 8.84 1.71 -19.32
N LYS A 49 9.71 1.88 -18.31
CA LYS A 49 11.14 2.20 -18.48
C LYS A 49 12.03 1.04 -18.03
N GLN A 50 11.76 -0.15 -18.56
CA GLN A 50 12.45 -1.40 -18.16
C GLN A 50 13.98 -1.27 -18.22
N ASP A 51 14.53 -0.69 -19.28
CA ASP A 51 15.98 -0.52 -19.47
C ASP A 51 16.65 0.30 -18.33
N GLN A 52 15.91 1.23 -17.71
CA GLN A 52 16.41 2.02 -16.59
C GLN A 52 16.29 1.30 -15.25
N ALA A 53 15.32 0.38 -15.14
CA ALA A 53 14.97 -0.31 -13.90
C ALA A 53 15.70 -1.65 -13.74
N ILE A 54 16.04 -2.33 -14.83
CA ILE A 54 16.60 -3.70 -14.82
C ILE A 54 17.92 -3.82 -14.03
N HIS A 55 18.69 -2.73 -13.93
CA HIS A 55 19.94 -2.69 -13.16
C HIS A 55 19.76 -2.37 -11.67
N LYS A 56 18.54 -2.03 -11.25
CA LYS A 56 18.23 -1.56 -9.89
C LYS A 56 17.24 -2.47 -9.16
N PHE A 57 16.61 -3.40 -9.87
CA PHE A 57 15.51 -4.22 -9.38
C PHE A 57 15.49 -5.60 -10.05
N TYR A 58 14.89 -6.57 -9.36
CA TYR A 58 14.52 -7.84 -9.96
C TYR A 58 13.21 -7.70 -10.72
N LEU A 59 13.26 -7.86 -12.05
CA LEU A 59 12.10 -7.76 -12.93
C LEU A 59 11.80 -9.09 -13.63
N LYS A 60 10.51 -9.38 -13.84
CA LYS A 60 10.05 -10.42 -14.77
C LYS A 60 9.34 -9.73 -15.94
N GLY A 61 10.04 -9.60 -17.07
CA GLY A 61 9.63 -8.66 -18.10
C GLY A 61 9.72 -7.25 -17.54
N ASN A 62 8.59 -6.54 -17.48
CA ASN A 62 8.50 -5.20 -16.89
C ASN A 62 7.86 -5.17 -15.48
N GLU A 63 7.48 -6.32 -14.93
CA GLU A 63 6.87 -6.45 -13.59
C GLU A 63 7.95 -6.53 -12.51
N LEU A 64 7.77 -5.79 -11.43
CA LEU A 64 8.61 -5.82 -10.24
C LEU A 64 8.30 -7.08 -9.42
N ILE A 65 9.35 -7.83 -9.04
CA ILE A 65 9.21 -9.06 -8.27
C ILE A 65 10.22 -9.12 -7.11
N GLY A 66 9.90 -9.90 -6.07
CA GLY A 66 10.82 -10.14 -4.96
C GLY A 66 11.02 -8.92 -4.06
N TYR A 67 9.92 -8.35 -3.56
CA TYR A 67 9.96 -7.15 -2.74
C TYR A 67 8.95 -7.18 -1.59
N VAL A 68 9.22 -6.36 -0.58
CA VAL A 68 8.31 -5.98 0.49
C VAL A 68 8.17 -4.46 0.48
N LEU A 69 6.95 -3.97 0.52
CA LEU A 69 6.62 -2.55 0.52
C LEU A 69 5.68 -2.26 1.70
N ASP A 70 6.16 -1.44 2.64
CA ASP A 70 5.39 -0.96 3.79
C ASP A 70 4.99 0.50 3.56
N ILE A 71 3.69 0.76 3.39
CA ILE A 71 3.14 2.08 3.06
C ILE A 71 2.34 2.61 4.25
N ARG A 72 2.68 3.81 4.73
CA ARG A 72 1.92 4.49 5.77
C ARG A 72 0.75 5.25 5.15
N ILE A 73 -0.46 4.74 5.35
CA ILE A 73 -1.68 5.34 4.81
C ILE A 73 -2.53 5.93 5.94
N PRO A 74 -2.89 7.22 5.89
CA PRO A 74 -3.85 7.81 6.81
C PRO A 74 -5.27 7.35 6.44
N LEU A 75 -6.01 6.78 7.40
CA LEU A 75 -7.43 6.44 7.24
C LEU A 75 -8.28 7.11 8.32
N GLU A 76 -9.48 7.53 7.94
CA GLU A 76 -10.45 8.09 8.87
C GLU A 76 -11.15 6.98 9.67
N LEU A 77 -11.08 7.08 11.00
CA LEU A 77 -11.87 6.30 11.93
C LEU A 77 -12.92 7.20 12.56
N LYS A 78 -14.18 6.76 12.48
CA LYS A 78 -15.34 7.43 13.07
C LYS A 78 -15.91 6.57 14.19
N ASN A 79 -16.27 7.18 15.30
CA ASN A 79 -17.15 6.55 16.28
C ASN A 79 -18.16 7.60 16.78
N ASP A 80 -19.13 7.17 17.59
CA ASP A 80 -20.21 8.05 18.07
C ASP A 80 -19.74 9.30 18.83
N LYS A 81 -18.44 9.38 19.19
CA LYS A 81 -17.87 10.44 20.01
C LYS A 81 -16.80 11.28 19.28
N CYS A 82 -16.20 10.78 18.20
CA CYS A 82 -15.05 11.43 17.56
C CYS A 82 -14.75 10.87 16.16
N ASP A 83 -14.45 11.79 15.24
CA ASP A 83 -13.80 11.50 13.96
C ASP A 83 -12.30 11.76 14.13
N LYS A 84 -11.46 10.76 13.87
CA LYS A 84 -10.00 10.88 13.94
C LYS A 84 -9.33 10.28 12.71
N VAL A 85 -8.22 10.86 12.28
CA VAL A 85 -7.35 10.28 11.25
C VAL A 85 -6.25 9.51 11.94
N GLU A 86 -6.10 8.23 11.60
CA GLU A 86 -5.08 7.35 12.15
C GLU A 86 -4.21 6.78 11.04
N THR A 87 -2.95 6.48 11.37
CA THR A 87 -2.01 5.89 10.42
C THR A 87 -2.11 4.38 10.44
N PHE A 88 -2.36 3.79 9.27
CA PHE A 88 -2.33 2.36 9.04
C PHE A 88 -1.08 2.02 8.24
N ILE A 89 -0.62 0.77 8.34
CA ILE A 89 0.49 0.26 7.54
C ILE A 89 -0.10 -0.76 6.55
N LEU A 90 -0.08 -0.41 5.27
CA LEU A 90 -0.34 -1.34 4.18
C LEU A 90 0.98 -2.02 3.81
N ARG A 91 1.07 -3.32 4.09
CA ARG A 91 2.21 -4.15 3.72
C ARG A 91 1.87 -4.96 2.49
N ILE A 92 2.70 -4.84 1.46
CA ILE A 92 2.63 -5.61 0.22
C ILE A 92 3.89 -6.44 0.14
N GLU A 93 3.76 -7.76 0.17
CA GLU A 93 4.87 -8.68 0.00
C GLU A 93 4.66 -9.49 -1.28
N ARG A 94 5.60 -9.39 -2.21
CA ARG A 94 5.58 -10.08 -3.49
C ARG A 94 6.85 -10.90 -3.66
N GLN A 95 6.68 -12.20 -3.76
CA GLN A 95 7.72 -13.15 -4.15
C GLN A 95 7.27 -13.91 -5.41
N LYS A 96 8.21 -14.55 -6.12
CA LYS A 96 7.97 -15.15 -7.45
C LYS A 96 6.70 -16.00 -7.58
N ASN A 97 6.31 -16.71 -6.53
CA ASN A 97 5.13 -17.59 -6.51
C ASN A 97 4.22 -17.34 -5.29
N TYR A 98 4.41 -16.23 -4.58
CA TYR A 98 3.72 -15.96 -3.33
C TYR A 98 3.44 -14.47 -3.21
N TYR A 99 2.22 -14.12 -2.84
CA TYR A 99 1.90 -12.76 -2.46
C TYR A 99 1.23 -12.78 -1.09
N LYS A 100 1.52 -11.77 -0.29
CA LYS A 100 0.95 -11.61 1.04
C LYS A 100 0.79 -10.13 1.32
N ASN A 101 -0.46 -9.68 1.24
CA ASN A 101 -0.78 -8.30 1.56
C ASN A 101 -1.52 -8.27 2.89
N SER A 102 -1.12 -7.32 3.73
CA SER A 102 -1.81 -7.07 5.00
C SER A 102 -2.00 -5.59 5.25
N LEU A 103 -3.01 -5.31 6.07
CA LEU A 103 -3.28 -3.98 6.58
C LEU A 103 -3.22 -4.06 8.09
N LEU A 104 -2.37 -3.22 8.68
CA LEU A 104 -2.07 -3.19 10.10
C LEU A 104 -2.54 -1.87 10.69
N TYR A 105 -3.17 -1.96 11.86
CA TYR A 105 -3.50 -0.84 12.72
C TYR A 105 -3.00 -1.10 14.13
N GLU A 106 -2.12 -0.23 14.61
CA GLU A 106 -1.59 -0.30 15.96
C GLU A 106 -2.17 0.83 16.80
N LYS A 107 -2.70 0.49 17.98
CA LYS A 107 -3.27 1.46 18.90
C LYS A 107 -2.94 1.05 20.33
N LYS A 108 -2.02 1.78 20.97
CA LYS A 108 -1.51 1.46 22.32
C LYS A 108 -0.96 0.02 22.33
N GLU A 109 -1.56 -0.86 23.13
CA GLU A 109 -1.16 -2.26 23.31
C GLU A 109 -1.94 -3.22 22.40
N THR A 110 -2.85 -2.72 21.56
CA THR A 110 -3.59 -3.57 20.61
C THR A 110 -3.07 -3.42 19.19
N VAL A 111 -2.96 -4.56 18.51
CA VAL A 111 -2.54 -4.66 17.12
C VAL A 111 -3.63 -5.41 16.36
N HIS A 112 -4.19 -4.76 15.34
CA HIS A 112 -5.15 -5.37 14.44
C HIS A 112 -4.49 -5.56 13.08
N GLU A 113 -4.43 -6.80 12.60
CA GLU A 113 -3.89 -7.14 11.29
C GLU A 113 -4.93 -7.94 10.50
N VAL A 114 -5.17 -7.54 9.26
CA VAL A 114 -5.97 -8.33 8.31
C VAL A 114 -5.19 -8.63 7.05
N LYS A 115 -5.40 -9.82 6.47
CA LYS A 115 -4.75 -10.26 5.23
C LYS A 115 -5.74 -10.29 4.06
N GLY A 116 -5.27 -10.00 2.85
CA GLY A 116 -6.13 -9.92 1.67
C GLY A 116 -5.34 -9.87 0.37
N TYR A 117 -6.06 -9.95 -0.75
CA TYR A 117 -5.47 -9.96 -2.08
C TYR A 117 -5.22 -8.54 -2.60
N ASN A 118 -6.21 -7.67 -2.45
CA ASN A 118 -6.18 -6.30 -2.94
C ASN A 118 -6.65 -5.31 -1.87
N PHE A 119 -6.50 -4.01 -2.16
CA PHE A 119 -6.84 -2.95 -1.23
C PHE A 119 -8.30 -3.00 -0.74
N LYS A 120 -9.26 -3.25 -1.64
CA LYS A 120 -10.70 -3.31 -1.31
C LYS A 120 -11.00 -4.40 -0.28
N GLN A 121 -10.41 -5.59 -0.45
CA GLN A 121 -10.59 -6.69 0.50
C GLN A 121 -9.97 -6.39 1.85
N LEU A 122 -8.75 -5.84 1.86
CA LEU A 122 -8.06 -5.47 3.09
C LEU A 122 -8.91 -4.48 3.91
N ILE A 123 -9.41 -3.43 3.27
CA ILE A 123 -10.24 -2.47 3.98
C ILE A 123 -11.56 -3.10 4.46
N THR A 124 -12.20 -3.93 3.64
CA THR A 124 -13.46 -4.60 4.04
C THR A 124 -13.25 -5.48 5.27
N LYS A 125 -12.13 -6.21 5.35
CA LYS A 125 -11.79 -7.02 6.51
C LYS A 125 -11.43 -6.17 7.72
N MET A 126 -10.65 -5.11 7.53
CA MET A 126 -10.27 -4.20 8.63
C MET A 126 -11.49 -3.49 9.22
N LYS A 127 -12.44 -3.09 8.38
CA LYS A 127 -13.75 -2.60 8.84
C LYS A 127 -14.40 -3.59 9.80
N LYS A 128 -14.49 -4.86 9.41
CA LYS A 128 -15.10 -5.91 10.23
C LYS A 128 -14.35 -6.16 11.53
N GLU A 129 -13.02 -6.11 11.48
CA GLU A 129 -12.15 -6.26 12.65
C GLU A 129 -12.37 -5.14 13.67
N LEU A 130 -12.53 -3.90 13.19
CA LEU A 130 -12.67 -2.72 14.04
C LEU A 130 -14.12 -2.40 14.46
N LEU A 131 -15.13 -3.07 13.89
CA LEU A 131 -16.58 -2.78 14.09
C LEU A 131 -17.03 -2.70 15.56
N ARG A 132 -16.31 -3.32 16.49
CA ARG A 132 -16.62 -3.25 17.93
C ARG A 132 -16.23 -1.92 18.58
N GLU A 133 -15.30 -1.18 17.99
CA GLU A 133 -14.73 0.06 18.55
C GLU A 133 -14.86 1.27 17.61
N TYR A 134 -14.89 1.05 16.28
CA TYR A 134 -14.82 2.09 15.27
C TYR A 134 -15.56 1.71 13.98
N ASN A 135 -16.17 2.71 13.34
CA ASN A 135 -16.53 2.68 11.93
C ASN A 135 -15.39 3.30 11.11
N LEU A 136 -14.70 2.49 10.31
CA LEU A 136 -13.70 3.02 9.36
C LEU A 136 -14.44 3.67 8.19
N ASN A 137 -14.37 5.01 8.10
CA ASN A 137 -14.90 5.71 6.94
C ASN A 137 -13.81 5.78 5.87
N LEU A 138 -14.15 5.29 4.69
CA LEU A 138 -13.28 5.42 3.53
C LEU A 138 -13.80 6.62 2.75
N ASN A 139 -13.11 7.74 2.87
CA ASN A 139 -13.03 8.61 1.71
C ASN A 139 -12.11 7.92 0.69
N MET A 140 -12.67 6.95 -0.05
CA MET A 140 -12.06 6.42 -1.28
C MET A 140 -11.51 7.51 -2.22
N PRO A 141 -12.12 8.72 -2.31
CA PRO A 141 -11.57 9.81 -3.12
C PRO A 141 -10.17 10.26 -2.65
N LEU A 142 -9.90 10.28 -1.33
CA LEU A 142 -8.57 10.63 -0.78
C LEU A 142 -7.48 9.61 -1.14
N LEU A 143 -7.83 8.33 -1.28
CA LEU A 143 -6.88 7.27 -1.63
C LEU A 143 -6.75 7.06 -3.13
N LEU A 144 -7.75 7.40 -3.93
CA LEU A 144 -7.74 7.24 -5.40
C LEU A 144 -7.52 8.56 -6.15
N GLY A 145 -7.43 9.69 -5.45
CA GLY A 145 -7.29 11.01 -6.07
C GLY A 145 -8.55 11.46 -6.81
N ILE A 146 -9.73 11.13 -6.28
CA ILE A 146 -11.02 11.67 -6.72
C ILE A 146 -11.45 12.76 -5.74
#